data_AF-A0A7S1TNX6-F1
#
_entry.id   AF-A0A7S1TNX6-F1
#
_cell.length_a   1.000
_cell.length_b   1.000
_cell.length_c   1.000
_cell.angle_alpha   90.00
_cell.angle_beta   90.00
_cell.angle_gamma   90.00
#
_symmetry.space_group_name_H-M   'P 1'
#
loop_
_entity.id
_entity.type
_entity.pdbx_description
1 polymer ?
#
loop_
_entity_poly.entity_id
_entity_poly.type
_entity_poly.pdbx_seq_one_letter_code
_entity_poly.pdbx_strand_id
1 'polypeptide(L)'
;WTAPARYAAFVRRRWVADTHPVDAFAATASAIKVVQLAALVNFVLRVLQWPLLRIPSAEVIAMSAAMVAFGQVLNGAIYAAIGKAGVYYGVRLGKTVPWCDGFPFSVVSHPQYVGSVLTIWGLMLALWDAAAASPFRAVIGYLAAFWTVLYAYTAYFEDYH
;
A
#
# COMPACT_ATOMS: atom_id res chain seq x y z
N TRP A 1 -10.05 12.85 -6.52
CA TRP A 1 -11.12 12.61 -7.51
C TRP A 1 -12.33 13.52 -7.33
N THR A 2 -13.05 13.52 -6.20
CA THR A 2 -14.37 14.21 -6.15
C THR A 2 -14.37 15.71 -5.79
N ALA A 3 -13.37 16.22 -5.04
CA ALA A 3 -13.37 17.63 -4.62
C ALA A 3 -11.97 18.22 -4.34
N PRO A 4 -11.07 18.29 -5.35
CA PRO A 4 -9.68 18.76 -5.17
C PRO A 4 -9.59 20.18 -4.61
N ALA A 5 -10.44 21.11 -5.06
CA ALA A 5 -10.46 22.49 -4.55
C ALA A 5 -10.84 22.56 -3.07
N ARG A 6 -11.81 21.75 -2.63
CA ARG A 6 -12.23 21.66 -1.22
C ARG A 6 -11.11 21.08 -0.36
N TYR A 7 -10.42 20.05 -0.84
CA TYR A 7 -9.25 19.49 -0.17
C TYR A 7 -8.12 20.52 -0.05
N ALA A 8 -7.79 21.24 -1.12
CA ALA A 8 -6.77 22.28 -1.09
C ALA A 8 -7.14 23.41 -0.10
N ALA A 9 -8.41 23.81 -0.04
CA ALA A 9 -8.90 24.78 0.95
C ALA A 9 -8.80 24.25 2.39
N PHE A 10 -9.08 22.96 2.62
CA PHE A 10 -8.89 22.32 3.92
C PHE A 10 -7.42 22.34 4.34
N VAL A 11 -6.50 21.96 3.44
CA VAL A 11 -5.06 21.97 3.72
C VAL A 11 -4.60 23.37 4.13
N ARG A 12 -4.96 24.41 3.36
CA ARG A 12 -4.63 25.81 3.67
C ARG A 12 -5.11 26.28 5.04
N ARG A 13 -6.21 25.70 5.56
CA ARG A 13 -6.79 26.09 6.87
C ARG A 13 -6.20 25.33 8.05
N ARG A 14 -5.70 24.11 7.83
CA ARG A 14 -5.41 23.15 8.92
C ARG A 14 -3.96 22.70 9.02
N TRP A 15 -3.19 22.92 7.96
CA TRP A 15 -1.76 22.62 7.92
C TRP A 15 -0.94 23.90 8.12
N VAL A 16 0.37 23.73 8.30
CA VAL A 16 1.31 24.85 8.38
C VAL A 16 1.17 25.71 7.12
N ALA A 17 1.27 27.04 7.30
CA ALA A 17 1.29 27.99 6.20
C ALA A 17 2.26 27.52 5.10
N ASP A 18 1.84 27.64 3.84
CA ASP A 18 2.56 27.21 2.64
C ASP A 18 2.69 25.69 2.37
N THR A 19 2.06 24.83 3.18
CA THR A 19 2.02 23.39 2.87
C THR A 19 1.24 23.13 1.58
N HIS A 20 1.90 22.54 0.58
CA HIS A 20 1.22 22.15 -0.65
C HIS A 20 0.29 20.94 -0.39
N PRO A 21 -0.91 20.87 -0.99
CA PRO A 21 -1.85 19.76 -0.78
C PRO A 21 -1.27 18.35 -1.05
N VAL A 22 -0.36 18.23 -2.02
CA VAL A 22 0.38 16.97 -2.28
C VAL A 22 1.22 16.53 -1.08
N ASP A 23 1.87 17.47 -0.40
CA ASP A 23 2.72 17.17 0.76
C ASP A 23 1.88 16.79 1.97
N ALA A 24 0.75 17.49 2.19
CA ALA A 24 -0.23 17.12 3.20
C ALA A 24 -0.80 15.71 2.96
N PHE A 25 -1.08 15.37 1.70
CA PHE A 25 -1.56 14.04 1.34
C PHE A 25 -0.49 12.98 1.62
N ALA A 26 0.74 13.22 1.17
CA ALA A 26 1.87 12.32 1.40
C ALA A 26 2.14 12.09 2.90
N ALA A 27 2.10 13.15 3.72
CA ALA A 27 2.27 13.06 5.16
C ALA A 27 1.12 12.27 5.82
N THR A 28 -0.12 12.51 5.40
CA THR A 28 -1.29 11.76 5.88
C THR A 28 -1.17 10.27 5.53
N ALA A 29 -0.78 9.95 4.28
CA ALA A 29 -0.57 8.59 3.85
C ALA A 29 0.54 7.90 4.67
N SER A 30 1.64 8.59 4.95
CA SER A 30 2.71 8.09 5.83
C SER A 30 2.23 7.84 7.26
N ALA A 31 1.45 8.75 7.84
CA ALA A 31 0.84 8.57 9.16
C ALA A 31 -0.08 7.34 9.20
N ILE A 32 -0.91 7.14 8.16
CA ILE A 32 -1.76 5.95 8.04
C ILE A 32 -0.90 4.68 7.99
N LYS A 33 0.22 4.67 7.25
CA LYS A 33 1.13 3.51 7.21
C LYS A 33 1.73 3.18 8.58
N VAL A 34 2.04 4.17 9.40
CA VAL A 34 2.50 3.95 10.79
C VAL A 34 1.40 3.28 11.61
N VAL A 35 0.16 3.77 11.51
CA VAL A 35 -0.98 3.14 12.19
C VAL A 35 -1.20 1.71 11.70
N GLN A 36 -1.11 1.47 10.39
CA GLN A 36 -1.22 0.12 9.81
C GLN A 36 -0.13 -0.82 10.33
N LEU A 37 1.11 -0.35 10.44
CA LEU A 37 2.21 -1.15 10.99
C LEU A 37 1.98 -1.45 12.47
N ALA A 38 1.56 -0.46 13.27
CA ALA A 38 1.22 -0.67 14.67
C ALA A 38 0.06 -1.65 14.83
N ALA A 39 -0.97 -1.56 13.99
CA ALA A 39 -2.09 -2.48 13.96
C ALA A 39 -1.65 -3.91 13.59
N LEU A 40 -0.74 -4.06 12.62
CA LEU A 40 -0.17 -5.36 12.25
C LEU A 40 0.64 -5.97 13.39
N VAL A 41 1.48 -5.19 14.07
CA VAL A 41 2.22 -5.65 15.26
C VAL A 41 1.24 -6.10 16.35
N ASN A 42 0.22 -5.30 16.64
CA ASN A 42 -0.79 -5.66 17.62
C ASN A 42 -1.57 -6.93 17.21
N PHE A 43 -1.89 -7.08 15.93
CA PHE A 43 -2.53 -8.28 15.38
C PHE A 43 -1.66 -9.53 15.60
N VAL A 44 -0.37 -9.45 15.31
CA VAL A 44 0.59 -10.54 15.55
C VAL A 44 0.68 -10.89 17.04
N LEU A 45 0.82 -9.90 17.91
CA LEU A 45 1.00 -10.10 19.34
C LEU A 45 -0.26 -10.63 20.04
N ARG A 46 -1.43 -10.10 19.68
CA ARG A 46 -2.68 -10.33 20.41
C ARG A 46 -3.60 -11.33 19.73
N VAL A 47 -3.76 -11.25 18.41
CA VAL A 47 -4.72 -12.08 17.66
C VAL A 47 -4.08 -13.37 17.21
N LEU A 48 -2.90 -13.31 16.58
CA LEU A 48 -2.20 -14.53 16.17
C LEU A 48 -1.53 -15.26 17.34
N GLN A 49 -1.45 -14.61 18.51
CA GLN A 49 -0.84 -15.13 19.73
C GLN A 49 0.63 -15.48 19.48
N TRP A 50 1.50 -14.46 19.52
CA TRP A 50 2.93 -14.60 19.15
C TRP A 50 3.69 -15.82 19.71
N PRO A 51 3.42 -16.35 20.92
CA PRO A 51 4.11 -17.55 21.41
C PRO A 51 3.76 -18.82 20.63
N LEU A 52 2.65 -18.82 19.88
CA LEU A 52 2.23 -19.90 19.00
C LEU A 52 2.85 -19.80 17.60
N LEU A 53 3.59 -18.73 17.30
CA LEU A 53 4.19 -18.53 16.00
C LEU A 53 5.50 -19.30 15.89
N ARG A 54 5.65 -20.03 14.79
CA ARG A 54 6.93 -20.64 14.39
C ARG A 54 7.62 -19.80 13.34
N ILE A 55 8.90 -20.07 13.14
CA ILE A 55 9.62 -19.58 11.97
C ILE A 55 8.98 -20.23 10.72
N PRO A 56 8.62 -19.45 9.68
CA PRO A 56 8.15 -20.01 8.43
C PRO A 56 9.19 -20.92 7.78
N SER A 57 8.74 -21.87 6.95
CA SER A 57 9.63 -22.72 6.16
C SER A 57 10.51 -21.91 5.20
N ALA A 58 11.68 -22.42 4.84
CA ALA A 58 12.63 -21.70 3.99
C ALA A 58 12.03 -21.37 2.62
N GLU A 59 11.22 -22.27 2.06
CA GLU A 59 10.50 -22.10 0.81
C GLU A 59 9.48 -20.98 0.90
N VAL A 60 8.72 -20.91 2.01
CA VAL A 60 7.76 -19.84 2.27
C VAL A 60 8.47 -18.51 2.46
N ILE A 61 9.60 -18.49 3.17
CA ILE A 61 10.41 -17.26 3.33
C ILE A 61 10.88 -16.77 1.96
N ALA A 62 11.44 -17.64 1.14
CA ALA A 62 11.94 -17.29 -0.19
C ALA A 62 10.82 -16.74 -1.10
N MET A 63 9.67 -17.42 -1.14
CA MET A 63 8.51 -16.95 -1.92
C MET A 63 7.97 -15.62 -1.41
N SER A 64 7.78 -15.49 -0.09
CA SER A 64 7.28 -14.27 0.53
C SER A 64 8.21 -13.08 0.28
N ALA A 65 9.53 -13.30 0.42
CA ALA A 65 10.53 -12.29 0.14
C ALA A 65 10.54 -11.88 -1.34
N ALA A 66 10.41 -12.83 -2.27
CA ALA A 66 10.33 -12.52 -3.70
C ALA A 66 9.08 -11.67 -4.04
N MET A 67 7.91 -12.03 -3.50
CA MET A 67 6.67 -11.28 -3.70
C MET A 67 6.77 -9.85 -3.13
N VAL A 68 7.28 -9.71 -1.91
CA VAL A 68 7.52 -8.40 -1.30
C VAL A 68 8.52 -7.60 -2.11
N ALA A 69 9.65 -8.19 -2.50
CA ALA A 69 10.69 -7.51 -3.26
C ALA A 69 10.14 -7.00 -4.60
N PHE A 70 9.45 -7.85 -5.37
CA PHE A 70 8.86 -7.43 -6.64
C PHE A 70 7.79 -6.35 -6.45
N GLY A 71 6.94 -6.49 -5.41
CA GLY A 71 5.95 -5.47 -5.10
C GLY A 71 6.55 -4.11 -4.72
N GLN A 72 7.64 -4.12 -3.95
CA GLN A 72 8.38 -2.90 -3.60
C GLN A 72 9.14 -2.31 -4.78
N VAL A 73 9.68 -3.13 -5.69
CA VAL A 73 10.29 -2.67 -6.94
C VAL A 73 9.26 -1.92 -7.78
N LEU A 74 8.05 -2.46 -7.96
CA LEU A 74 6.97 -1.76 -8.67
C LEU A 74 6.63 -0.42 -8.00
N ASN A 75 6.42 -0.43 -6.68
CA ASN A 75 6.10 0.79 -5.94
C ASN A 75 7.21 1.85 -6.05
N GLY A 76 8.47 1.45 -5.89
CA GLY A 76 9.63 2.33 -6.02
C GLY A 76 9.82 2.88 -7.43
N ALA A 77 9.60 2.05 -8.45
CA ALA A 77 9.71 2.44 -9.85
C ALA A 77 8.71 3.53 -10.25
N ILE A 78 7.52 3.55 -9.64
CA ILE A 78 6.55 4.63 -9.85
C ILE A 78 7.07 5.96 -9.31
N TYR A 79 7.64 5.96 -8.11
CA TYR A 79 8.28 7.15 -7.56
C TYR A 79 9.43 7.63 -8.45
N ALA A 80 10.21 6.71 -9.03
CA ALA A 80 11.26 7.07 -9.98
C ALA A 80 10.70 7.63 -11.30
N ALA A 81 9.59 7.10 -11.80
CA ALA A 81 9.00 7.47 -13.09
C ALA A 81 8.23 8.80 -13.04
N ILE A 82 7.34 8.98 -12.06
CA ILE A 82 6.40 10.12 -12.01
C ILE A 82 6.53 10.99 -10.75
N GLY A 83 7.49 10.65 -9.88
CA GLY A 83 7.79 11.41 -8.68
C GLY A 83 6.68 11.35 -7.62
N LYS A 84 6.95 12.01 -6.49
CA LYS A 84 5.99 12.18 -5.39
C LYS A 84 4.68 12.83 -5.87
N ALA A 85 4.78 13.82 -6.75
CA ALA A 85 3.62 14.51 -7.29
C ALA A 85 2.73 13.54 -8.09
N GLY A 86 3.29 12.68 -8.95
CA GLY A 86 2.50 11.68 -9.66
C GLY A 86 1.81 10.70 -8.72
N VAL A 87 2.56 10.15 -7.75
CA VAL A 87 2.04 9.17 -6.78
C VAL A 87 0.89 9.71 -5.94
N TYR A 88 0.92 10.99 -5.57
CA TYR A 88 -0.08 11.61 -4.71
C TYR A 88 -1.01 12.57 -5.46
N TYR A 89 -1.41 12.19 -6.68
CA TYR A 89 -2.43 12.87 -7.48
C TYR A 89 -2.16 14.36 -7.75
N GLY A 90 -0.90 14.71 -7.94
CA GLY A 90 -0.40 16.07 -8.14
C GLY A 90 -1.07 16.80 -9.30
N VAL A 91 -1.38 16.11 -10.40
CA VAL A 91 -2.14 16.67 -11.54
C VAL A 91 -3.46 17.29 -11.08
N ARG A 92 -4.17 16.61 -10.16
CA ARG A 92 -5.45 17.09 -9.61
C ARG A 92 -5.27 18.22 -8.60
N LEU A 93 -4.05 18.42 -8.10
CA LEU A 93 -3.70 19.40 -7.08
C LEU A 93 -2.82 20.53 -7.65
N GLY A 94 -2.83 20.71 -8.98
CA GLY A 94 -2.17 21.83 -9.65
C GLY A 94 -0.66 21.65 -9.88
N LYS A 95 -0.12 20.44 -9.77
CA LYS A 95 1.26 20.12 -10.14
C LYS A 95 1.31 19.51 -11.54
N THR A 96 2.30 19.90 -12.32
CA THR A 96 2.69 19.18 -13.53
C THR A 96 3.34 17.85 -13.14
N VAL A 97 2.88 16.75 -13.73
CA VAL A 97 3.43 15.40 -13.54
C VAL A 97 3.88 14.88 -14.90
N PRO A 98 5.10 14.32 -15.02
CA PRO A 98 5.55 13.76 -16.28
C PRO A 98 4.72 12.51 -16.65
N TRP A 99 4.39 12.38 -17.93
CA TRP A 99 3.79 11.16 -18.46
C TRP A 99 4.88 10.08 -18.60
N CYS A 100 4.53 8.81 -18.38
CA CYS A 100 5.47 7.71 -18.48
C CYS A 100 4.79 6.48 -19.09
N ASP A 101 5.20 6.11 -20.31
CA ASP A 101 4.77 4.88 -20.99
C ASP A 101 5.74 3.71 -20.75
N GLY A 102 6.87 3.97 -20.09
CA GLY A 102 7.92 2.99 -19.80
C GLY A 102 7.61 2.12 -18.58
N PHE A 103 8.62 1.39 -18.09
CA PHE A 103 8.50 0.67 -16.81
C PHE A 103 8.21 1.66 -15.66
N PRO A 104 7.27 1.35 -14.73
CA PRO A 104 6.53 0.09 -14.60
C PRO A 104 5.17 0.04 -15.32
N PHE A 105 4.72 1.13 -15.94
CA PHE A 105 3.40 1.23 -16.59
C PHE A 105 3.27 0.40 -17.87
N SER A 106 4.38 0.10 -18.55
CA SER A 106 4.42 -0.84 -19.69
C SER A 106 4.16 -2.31 -19.32
N VAL A 107 4.29 -2.70 -18.05
CA VAL A 107 4.17 -4.09 -17.61
C VAL A 107 2.81 -4.38 -16.99
N VAL A 108 2.27 -3.43 -16.22
CA VAL A 108 0.94 -3.52 -15.60
C VAL A 108 0.29 -2.15 -15.58
N SER A 109 -1.04 -2.09 -15.76
CA SER A 109 -1.78 -0.81 -15.81
C SER A 109 -1.71 -0.02 -14.49
N HIS A 110 -1.76 -0.74 -13.36
CA HIS A 110 -1.81 -0.16 -12.02
C HIS A 110 -0.64 -0.65 -11.15
N PRO A 111 0.60 -0.24 -11.45
CA PRO A 111 1.78 -0.81 -10.81
C PRO A 111 1.80 -0.60 -9.29
N GLN A 112 1.20 0.48 -8.78
CA GLN A 112 1.15 0.74 -7.34
C GLN A 112 0.23 -0.25 -6.62
N TYR A 113 -0.92 -0.53 -7.22
CA TYR A 113 -1.91 -1.42 -6.64
C TYR A 113 -1.43 -2.86 -6.73
N VAL A 114 -0.89 -3.27 -7.87
CA VAL A 114 -0.25 -4.59 -8.02
C VAL A 114 0.90 -4.75 -7.03
N GLY A 115 1.77 -3.75 -6.91
CA GLY A 115 2.90 -3.80 -5.98
C GLY A 115 2.47 -3.89 -4.51
N SER A 116 1.40 -3.18 -4.14
CA SER A 116 0.80 -3.24 -2.80
C SER A 116 0.16 -4.60 -2.52
N VAL A 117 -0.62 -5.15 -3.46
CA VAL A 117 -1.24 -6.48 -3.33
C VAL A 117 -0.17 -7.56 -3.19
N LEU A 118 0.88 -7.56 -4.01
CA LEU A 118 1.98 -8.53 -3.90
C LEU A 118 2.71 -8.44 -2.55
N THR A 119 2.92 -7.22 -2.05
CA THR A 119 3.51 -7.01 -0.71
C THR A 119 2.62 -7.60 0.38
N ILE A 120 1.31 -7.35 0.32
CA ILE A 120 0.34 -7.91 1.28
C ILE A 120 0.36 -9.44 1.22
N TRP A 121 0.24 -10.03 0.03
CA TRP A 121 0.22 -11.48 -0.12
C TRP A 121 1.52 -12.14 0.35
N GLY A 122 2.68 -11.54 0.08
CA GLY A 122 3.95 -12.03 0.61
C GLY A 122 3.99 -12.02 2.14
N LEU A 123 3.57 -10.93 2.79
CA LEU A 123 3.51 -10.86 4.25
C LEU A 123 2.47 -11.84 4.83
N MET A 124 1.30 -11.95 4.20
CA MET A 124 0.23 -12.85 4.64
C MET A 124 0.62 -14.32 4.46
N LEU A 125 1.37 -14.68 3.42
CA LEU A 125 1.88 -16.03 3.20
C LEU A 125 2.86 -16.43 4.32
N ALA A 126 3.82 -15.55 4.66
CA ALA A 126 4.74 -15.79 5.77
C ALA A 126 3.99 -15.94 7.10
N LEU A 127 3.03 -15.07 7.39
CA LEU A 127 2.21 -15.15 8.61
C LEU A 127 1.34 -16.41 8.63
N TRP A 128 0.78 -16.81 7.49
CA TRP A 128 -0.05 -18.00 7.37
C TRP A 128 0.74 -19.26 7.73
N ASP A 129 1.99 -19.36 7.31
CA ASP A 129 2.85 -20.49 7.66
C ASP A 129 3.30 -20.41 9.13
N ALA A 130 3.72 -19.23 9.59
CA ALA A 130 4.11 -19.00 10.99
C ALA A 130 2.99 -19.34 11.99
N ALA A 131 1.74 -19.01 11.65
CA ALA A 131 0.56 -19.15 12.50
C ALA A 131 -0.08 -20.53 12.42
N ALA A 132 0.65 -21.58 12.03
CA ALA A 132 0.10 -22.94 11.87
C ALA A 132 -0.59 -23.49 13.13
N ALA A 133 -0.12 -23.11 14.33
CA ALA A 133 -0.69 -23.50 15.61
C ALA A 133 -1.73 -22.50 16.17
N SER A 134 -1.90 -21.34 15.52
CA SER A 134 -2.84 -20.31 15.98
C SER A 134 -4.28 -20.65 15.57
N PRO A 135 -5.26 -20.63 16.49
CA PRO A 135 -6.67 -20.86 16.14
C PRO A 135 -7.24 -19.74 15.23
N PHE A 136 -6.60 -18.58 15.20
CA PHE A 136 -7.02 -17.42 14.40
C PHE A 136 -6.34 -17.33 13.03
N ARG A 137 -5.61 -18.37 12.61
CA ARG A 137 -4.89 -18.42 11.32
C ARG A 137 -5.76 -18.02 10.12
N ALA A 138 -7.04 -18.44 10.10
CA ALA A 138 -7.96 -18.14 9.01
C ALA A 138 -8.15 -16.63 8.75
N VAL A 139 -7.99 -15.78 9.77
CA VAL A 139 -8.13 -14.32 9.66
C VAL A 139 -7.14 -13.72 8.66
N ILE A 140 -5.96 -14.34 8.52
CA ILE A 140 -4.90 -13.90 7.58
C ILE A 140 -5.42 -13.94 6.13
N GLY A 141 -6.13 -15.01 5.75
CA GLY A 141 -6.71 -15.14 4.42
C GLY A 141 -7.79 -14.10 4.14
N TYR A 142 -8.66 -13.82 5.12
CA TYR A 142 -9.68 -12.78 5.00
C TYR A 142 -9.06 -11.39 4.86
N LEU A 143 -7.99 -11.09 5.59
CA LEU A 143 -7.26 -9.82 5.45
C LEU A 143 -6.63 -9.68 4.06
N ALA A 144 -5.99 -10.73 3.54
CA ALA A 144 -5.42 -10.72 2.19
C ALA A 144 -6.49 -10.44 1.12
N ALA A 145 -7.63 -11.13 1.20
CA ALA A 145 -8.75 -10.95 0.29
C ALA A 145 -9.36 -9.55 0.39
N PHE A 146 -9.60 -9.06 1.63
CA PHE A 146 -10.15 -7.73 1.88
C PHE A 146 -9.30 -6.63 1.22
N TRP A 147 -7.99 -6.63 1.46
CA TRP A 147 -7.11 -5.64 0.84
C TRP A 147 -7.04 -5.77 -0.68
N THR A 148 -7.05 -6.99 -1.20
CA THR A 148 -7.08 -7.23 -2.66
C THR A 148 -8.33 -6.61 -3.28
N VAL A 149 -9.49 -6.80 -2.66
CA VAL A 149 -10.76 -6.20 -3.12
C VAL A 149 -10.70 -4.68 -3.07
N LEU A 150 -10.16 -4.08 -2.00
CA LEU A 150 -10.02 -2.63 -1.91
C LEU A 150 -9.12 -2.05 -3.02
N TYR A 151 -7.99 -2.70 -3.31
CA TYR A 151 -7.11 -2.26 -4.39
C TYR A 151 -7.71 -2.47 -5.78
N ALA A 152 -8.40 -3.60 -6.01
CA ALA A 152 -9.12 -3.83 -7.26
C ALA A 152 -10.25 -2.81 -7.48
N TYR A 153 -11.01 -2.51 -6.42
CA TYR A 153 -12.05 -1.48 -6.45
C TYR A 153 -11.45 -0.09 -6.73
N THR A 154 -10.31 0.24 -6.11
CA THR A 154 -9.64 1.53 -6.34
C THR A 154 -9.13 1.65 -7.77
N ALA A 155 -8.53 0.58 -8.31
CA ALA A 155 -8.10 0.50 -9.71
C ALA A 155 -9.28 0.71 -10.68
N TYR A 156 -10.38 0.00 -10.45
CA TYR A 156 -11.61 0.18 -11.21
C TYR A 156 -12.10 1.63 -11.13
N PHE A 157 -12.16 2.21 -9.93
CA PHE A 157 -12.62 3.59 -9.79
C PHE A 157 -11.74 4.57 -10.57
N GLU A 158 -10.42 4.39 -10.57
CA GLU A 158 -9.47 5.24 -11.29
C GLU A 158 -9.58 5.13 -12.82
N ASP A 159 -9.94 3.95 -13.34
CA ASP A 159 -10.11 3.75 -14.79
C ASP A 159 -11.43 4.33 -15.33
N TYR A 160 -12.48 4.39 -14.49
CA TYR A 160 -13.84 4.71 -14.95
C TYR A 160 -14.45 6.01 -14.39
N HIS A 161 -13.81 6.69 -13.43
CA HIS A 161 -14.33 7.92 -12.78
C HIS A 161 -13.25 8.96 -12.49
#